data_AF-A0A923Q7B7-F1
#
_entry.id   AF-A0A923Q7B7-F1
#
_cell.length_a   1.000
_cell.length_b   1.000
_cell.length_c   1.000
_cell.angle_alpha   90.00
_cell.angle_beta   90.00
_cell.angle_gamma   90.00
#
_symmetry.space_group_name_H-M   'P 1'
#
loop_
_entity.id
_entity.type
_entity.pdbx_description
1 polymer ?
#
loop_
_entity_poly.entity_id
_entity_poly.type
_entity_poly.pdbx_seq_one_letter_code
_entity_poly.pdbx_strand_id
1 'polypeptide(L)'
;LLGREFSELPHLWSDDRFHPSPEGYRRIVDALLPSVLEALGVQIPVSVPISDSVQDLDVAASVASREPGVEVEVLDDGAGRLARLRRRLPLVGRGEPLGPTDPAELEAVPAEDENDVRSRLR
;
A
#
# COMPACT_ATOMS: atom_id res chain seq x y z
N LEU A 1 0.96 -1.45 9.64
CA LEU A 1 1.66 -0.84 8.49
C LEU A 1 2.09 0.59 8.76
N LEU A 2 1.19 1.53 9.09
CA LEU A 2 1.54 2.96 9.10
C LEU A 2 1.80 3.58 10.48
N GLY A 3 1.24 3.02 11.56
CA GLY A 3 1.30 3.66 12.89
C GLY A 3 2.72 3.93 13.38
N ARG A 4 3.63 2.95 13.23
CA ARG A 4 5.05 3.13 13.60
C ARG A 4 5.73 4.20 12.74
N GLU A 5 5.52 4.15 11.43
CA GLU A 5 6.16 5.06 10.49
C GLU A 5 5.74 6.51 10.70
N PHE A 6 4.45 6.78 10.89
CA PHE A 6 3.94 8.11 11.24
C PHE A 6 4.37 8.58 12.64
N SER A 7 4.76 7.66 13.53
CA SER A 7 5.35 8.02 14.84
C SER A 7 6.84 8.34 14.75
N GLU A 8 7.56 7.71 13.81
CA GLU A 8 9.01 7.87 13.63
C GLU A 8 9.37 8.99 12.64
N LEU A 9 8.46 9.34 11.72
CA LEU A 9 8.68 10.30 10.63
C LEU A 9 7.72 11.50 10.73
N PRO A 10 8.07 12.57 11.46
CA PRO A 10 7.19 13.72 11.68
C PRO A 10 6.75 14.45 10.39
N HIS A 11 7.54 14.40 9.32
CA HIS A 11 7.23 15.06 8.04
C HIS A 11 6.06 14.41 7.28
N LEU A 12 5.64 13.20 7.68
CA LEU A 12 4.43 12.57 7.14
C LEU A 12 3.14 13.25 7.64
N TRP A 13 3.24 14.13 8.63
CA TRP A 13 2.14 14.99 9.06
C TRP A 13 2.29 16.40 8.49
N SER A 14 1.16 17.05 8.26
CA SER A 14 1.06 18.50 8.09
C SER A 14 1.40 19.22 9.40
N ASP A 15 1.49 20.54 9.35
CA ASP A 15 1.83 21.40 10.51
C ASP A 15 0.90 21.21 11.71
N ASP A 16 -0.36 20.83 11.47
CA ASP A 16 -1.34 20.56 12.52
C ASP A 16 -1.14 19.23 13.26
N ARG A 17 -0.20 18.40 12.77
CA ARG A 17 0.11 17.06 13.28
C ARG A 17 -1.10 16.13 13.36
N PHE A 18 -2.11 16.38 12.53
CA PHE A 18 -3.34 15.60 12.47
C PHE A 18 -3.63 15.15 11.04
N HIS A 19 -3.54 16.05 10.07
CA HIS A 19 -3.67 15.68 8.67
C HIS A 19 -2.33 15.13 8.16
N PRO A 20 -2.33 14.05 7.37
CA PRO A 20 -1.15 13.65 6.64
C PRO A 20 -0.69 14.77 5.71
N SER A 21 0.63 14.94 5.59
CA SER A 21 1.22 15.79 4.54
C SER A 21 0.97 15.16 3.15
N PRO A 22 1.29 15.85 2.05
CA PRO A 22 1.24 15.24 0.72
C PRO A 22 2.02 13.92 0.63
N GLU A 23 3.19 13.85 1.27
CA GLU A 23 3.99 12.63 1.38
C GLU A 23 3.31 11.57 2.26
N GLY A 24 2.70 11.99 3.37
CA GLY A 24 1.89 11.11 4.22
C GLY A 24 0.70 10.48 3.48
N TYR A 25 -0.03 11.26 2.68
CA TYR A 25 -1.11 10.75 1.85
C TYR A 25 -0.63 9.75 0.80
N ARG A 26 0.48 10.05 0.11
CA ARG A 26 1.11 9.11 -0.81
C ARG A 26 1.42 7.79 -0.09
N ARG A 27 2.02 7.87 1.09
CA ARG A 27 2.37 6.69 1.89
C ARG A 27 1.16 5.86 2.33
N ILE A 28 0.05 6.53 2.66
CA ILE A 28 -1.24 5.88 2.96
C ILE A 28 -1.78 5.16 1.73
N VAL A 29 -1.80 5.83 0.58
CA VAL A 29 -2.24 5.23 -0.70
C VAL A 29 -1.39 4.01 -1.04
N ASP A 30 -0.07 4.10 -0.89
CA ASP A 30 0.84 2.97 -1.15
C ASP A 30 0.57 1.74 -0.28
N ALA A 31 0.04 1.94 0.93
CA ALA A 31 -0.35 0.86 1.83
C ALA A 31 -1.73 0.27 1.50
N LEU A 32 -2.68 1.11 1.06
CA LEU A 32 -4.08 0.69 0.81
C LEU A 32 -4.31 0.16 -0.60
N LEU A 33 -3.58 0.67 -1.59
CA LEU A 33 -3.79 0.39 -3.01
C LEU A 33 -3.73 -1.12 -3.35
N PRO A 34 -2.82 -1.94 -2.77
CA PRO A 34 -2.87 -3.39 -2.93
C PRO A 34 -4.21 -4.03 -2.58
N SER A 35 -4.78 -3.64 -1.44
CA SER A 35 -6.03 -4.21 -0.94
C SER A 35 -7.22 -3.77 -1.78
N VAL A 36 -7.23 -2.51 -2.22
CA VAL A 36 -8.25 -1.98 -3.12
C VAL A 36 -8.24 -2.73 -4.45
N LEU A 37 -7.05 -2.93 -5.02
CA LEU A 37 -6.92 -3.60 -6.32
C LEU A 37 -7.27 -5.10 -6.23
N GLU A 38 -6.89 -5.78 -5.15
CA GLU A 38 -7.31 -7.17 -4.91
C GLU A 38 -8.82 -7.29 -4.72
N ALA A 39 -9.44 -6.36 -3.98
CA ALA A 39 -10.90 -6.32 -3.84
C ALA A 39 -11.62 -6.10 -5.20
N LEU A 40 -10.92 -5.47 -6.16
CA LEU A 40 -11.38 -5.30 -7.55
C LEU A 40 -11.00 -6.49 -8.45
N GLY A 41 -10.40 -7.56 -7.91
CA GLY A 41 -10.01 -8.76 -8.65
C GLY A 41 -8.70 -8.63 -9.43
N VAL A 42 -7.94 -7.56 -9.21
CA VAL A 42 -6.62 -7.37 -9.83
C VAL A 42 -5.58 -8.14 -9.03
N GLN A 43 -4.90 -9.07 -9.68
CA GLN A 43 -3.84 -9.87 -9.07
C GLN A 43 -2.55 -9.04 -9.01
N ILE A 44 -2.05 -8.80 -7.79
CA ILE A 44 -0.83 -8.04 -7.57
C ILE A 44 0.17 -8.88 -6.76
N PRO A 45 1.41 -9.07 -7.23
CA PRO A 45 2.43 -9.84 -6.53
C PRO A 45 3.10 -9.04 -5.40
N VAL A 46 2.33 -8.55 -4.42
CA VAL A 46 2.81 -7.63 -3.36
C VAL A 46 2.63 -8.14 -1.95
N SER A 47 2.22 -9.40 -1.81
CA SER A 47 2.20 -10.11 -0.54
C SER A 47 3.30 -11.15 -0.51
N VAL A 48 4.21 -11.04 0.44
CA VAL A 48 5.26 -12.03 0.68
C VAL A 48 4.86 -12.93 1.85
N PRO A 49 5.15 -14.24 1.81
CA PRO A 49 5.05 -15.09 2.98
C PRO A 49 5.91 -14.51 4.11
N ILE A 50 5.36 -14.41 5.33
CA ILE A 50 6.17 -14.08 6.51
C ILE A 50 6.98 -15.30 6.94
N SER A 51 6.42 -16.48 6.70
CA SER A 51 7.05 -17.78 6.88
C SER A 51 6.41 -18.78 5.92
N ASP A 52 7.14 -19.84 5.59
CA ASP A 52 6.58 -21.00 4.87
C ASP A 52 5.74 -21.91 5.79
N SER A 53 5.77 -21.66 7.10
CA SER A 53 5.06 -22.45 8.10
C SER A 53 3.54 -22.26 7.99
N VAL A 54 2.84 -23.39 8.14
CA VAL A 54 1.38 -23.46 8.22
C VAL A 54 0.99 -23.58 9.69
N GLN A 55 -0.02 -22.82 10.11
CA GLN A 55 -0.55 -22.80 11.48
C GLN A 55 -2.04 -23.11 11.49
N ASP A 56 -2.57 -23.49 12.65
CA ASP A 56 -4.02 -23.47 12.86
C ASP A 56 -4.55 -22.04 12.67
N LEU A 57 -5.74 -21.93 12.07
CA LEU A 57 -6.35 -20.67 11.68
C LEU A 57 -6.53 -19.69 12.86
N ASP A 58 -6.90 -20.20 14.02
CA ASP A 58 -7.09 -19.42 15.24
C ASP A 58 -5.77 -18.84 15.75
N VAL A 59 -4.68 -19.60 15.69
CA VAL A 59 -3.33 -19.14 16.00
C VAL A 59 -2.89 -18.06 15.01
N ALA A 60 -3.06 -18.30 13.72
CA ALA A 60 -2.69 -17.33 12.68
C ALA A 60 -3.46 -16.00 12.84
N ALA A 61 -4.77 -16.07 13.09
CA ALA A 61 -5.61 -14.88 13.33
C ALA A 61 -5.17 -14.12 14.60
N SER A 62 -4.85 -14.85 15.67
CA SER A 62 -4.34 -14.28 16.92
C SER A 62 -3.04 -13.51 16.70
N VAL A 63 -2.11 -14.04 15.90
CA VAL A 63 -0.86 -13.34 15.54
C VAL A 63 -1.15 -12.11 14.68
N ALA A 64 -1.92 -12.26 13.60
CA ALA A 64 -2.23 -11.17 12.69
C ALA A 64 -2.91 -9.98 13.38
N SER A 65 -3.78 -10.24 14.38
CA SER A 65 -4.46 -9.20 15.15
C SER A 65 -3.52 -8.27 15.94
N ARG A 66 -2.33 -8.76 16.30
CA ARG A 66 -1.34 -8.02 17.09
C ARG A 66 -0.26 -7.36 16.24
N GLU A 67 -0.15 -7.76 14.97
CA GLU A 67 0.94 -7.38 14.09
C GLU A 67 0.42 -6.60 12.87
N PRO A 68 0.41 -5.26 12.92
CA PRO A 68 -0.20 -4.45 11.86
C PRO A 68 0.42 -4.67 10.49
N GLY A 69 -0.35 -5.20 9.53
CA GLY A 69 0.13 -5.50 8.17
C GLY A 69 0.48 -6.97 7.93
N VAL A 70 0.24 -7.81 8.93
CA VAL A 70 0.19 -9.26 8.79
C VAL A 70 -1.24 -9.67 8.45
N GLU A 71 -1.36 -10.61 7.54
CA GLU A 71 -2.63 -11.14 7.02
C GLU A 71 -2.64 -12.65 7.08
N VAL A 72 -3.86 -13.20 7.09
CA VAL A 72 -4.10 -14.63 7.17
C VAL A 72 -4.57 -15.11 5.79
N GLU A 73 -3.79 -16.00 5.19
CA GLU A 73 -4.18 -16.75 4.00
C GLU A 73 -4.69 -18.12 4.44
N VAL A 74 -5.99 -18.37 4.26
CA VAL A 74 -6.59 -19.69 4.54
C VAL A 74 -6.15 -20.66 3.46
N LEU A 75 -5.66 -21.82 3.87
CA LEU A 75 -5.30 -22.90 2.96
C LEU A 75 -6.48 -23.85 2.80
N ASP A 76 -6.72 -24.30 1.57
CA ASP A 76 -7.73 -25.31 1.30
C ASP A 76 -7.19 -26.70 1.68
N ASP A 77 -7.44 -27.08 2.94
CA ASP A 77 -7.19 -28.42 3.49
C ASP A 77 -8.48 -29.26 3.56
N GLY A 78 -9.56 -28.81 2.91
CA GLY A 78 -10.90 -29.40 3.00
C GLY A 78 -11.65 -29.15 4.32
N ALA A 79 -11.00 -28.59 5.34
CA ALA A 79 -11.60 -28.27 6.65
C ALA A 79 -11.54 -26.76 6.98
N GLY A 80 -10.78 -25.96 6.23
CA GLY A 80 -10.52 -24.54 6.47
C GLY A 80 -9.74 -24.27 7.77
N ARG A 81 -9.00 -25.26 8.28
CA ARG A 81 -8.36 -25.18 9.61
C ARG A 81 -6.94 -24.66 9.57
N LEU A 82 -6.31 -24.70 8.41
CA LEU A 82 -4.92 -24.32 8.24
C LEU A 82 -4.82 -22.96 7.55
N ALA A 83 -3.83 -22.19 7.98
CA ALA A 83 -3.55 -20.89 7.41
C ALA A 83 -2.05 -20.58 7.39
N ARG A 84 -1.67 -19.66 6.50
CA ARG A 84 -0.34 -19.08 6.41
C ARG A 84 -0.40 -17.58 6.68
N LEU A 85 0.66 -17.05 7.28
CA LEU A 85 0.81 -15.62 7.49
C LEU A 85 1.50 -14.96 6.29
N ARG A 86 0.89 -13.89 5.77
CA ARG A 86 1.45 -13.06 4.71
C ARG A 86 1.66 -11.63 5.19
N ARG A 87 2.66 -10.95 4.64
CA ARG A 87 2.88 -9.52 4.86
C ARG A 87 2.73 -8.79 3.55
N ARG A 88 1.93 -7.72 3.54
CA ARG A 88 1.87 -6.83 2.39
C ARG A 88 3.05 -5.88 2.39
N LEU A 89 3.64 -5.72 1.22
CA LEU A 89 4.66 -4.72 0.96
C LEU A 89 4.00 -3.50 0.31
N PRO A 90 4.40 -2.27 0.68
CA PRO A 90 3.98 -1.07 -0.04
C PRO A 90 4.39 -1.13 -1.52
N LEU A 91 3.54 -0.61 -2.41
CA LEU A 91 3.79 -0.63 -3.86
C LEU A 91 4.92 0.28 -4.30
N VAL A 92 4.96 1.48 -3.73
CA VAL A 92 6.00 2.47 -4.03
C VAL A 92 7.16 2.29 -3.05
N GLY A 93 8.37 2.26 -3.59
CA GLY A 93 9.61 2.14 -2.82
C GLY A 93 10.11 0.73 -2.52
N ARG A 94 9.32 -0.35 -2.67
CA ARG A 94 9.72 -1.72 -2.23
C ARG A 94 10.45 -1.74 -0.86
N GLY A 95 10.12 -0.82 0.05
CA GLY A 95 10.78 -0.66 1.36
C GLY A 95 11.81 0.47 1.50
N GLU A 96 12.18 1.19 0.44
CA GLU A 96 12.98 2.43 0.51
C GLU A 96 12.07 3.66 0.33
N PRO A 97 12.19 4.70 1.16
CA PRO A 97 11.54 5.98 0.88
C PRO A 97 12.10 6.50 -0.45
N LEU A 98 11.24 6.61 -1.47
CA LEU A 98 11.60 7.44 -2.62
C LEU A 98 11.89 8.84 -2.08
N GLY A 99 13.08 9.36 -2.40
CA GLY A 99 13.46 10.73 -2.08
C GLY A 99 12.42 11.75 -2.55
N PRO A 100 12.52 13.00 -2.08
CA PRO A 100 11.51 14.02 -2.29
C PRO A 100 11.16 14.12 -3.76
N THR A 101 9.88 13.91 -4.06
CA THR A 101 9.31 14.27 -5.36
C THR A 101 9.29 15.79 -5.38
N ASP A 102 10.28 16.38 -6.04
CA ASP A 102 10.38 17.82 -6.21
C ASP A 102 9.07 18.32 -6.83
N PRO A 103 8.39 19.32 -6.23
CA PRO A 103 7.20 19.94 -6.82
C PRO A 103 7.38 20.34 -8.29
N ALA A 104 8.60 20.63 -8.73
CA ALA A 104 8.93 20.95 -10.12
C ALA A 104 8.69 19.79 -11.11
N GLU A 105 8.74 18.52 -10.68
CA GLU A 105 8.42 17.37 -11.54
C GLU A 105 6.90 17.21 -11.78
N LEU A 106 6.06 17.72 -10.88
CA LEU A 106 4.60 17.67 -11.03
C LEU A 106 4.05 18.79 -11.93
N GLU A 107 4.74 19.92 -12.04
CA GLU A 107 4.40 21.00 -12.98
C GLU A 107 4.84 20.70 -14.42
N ALA A 108 5.70 19.71 -14.63
CA ALA A 108 6.26 19.37 -15.94
C ALA A 108 5.40 18.38 -16.76
N VAL A 109 4.14 18.13 -16.38
CA VAL A 109 3.17 17.55 -17.32
C VAL A 109 2.78 18.68 -18.27
N PRO A 110 3.24 18.71 -19.54
CA PRO A 110 2.82 19.75 -20.43
C PRO A 110 1.30 19.64 -20.55
N ALA A 111 0.60 20.70 -20.18
CA ALA A 111 -0.81 20.83 -20.49
C ALA A 111 -0.95 20.57 -21.99
N GLU A 112 -1.59 19.46 -22.36
CA GLU A 112 -1.97 19.25 -23.75
C GLU A 112 -2.83 20.45 -24.14
N ASP A 113 -2.27 21.25 -25.05
CA ASP A 113 -2.85 22.48 -25.53
C ASP A 113 -4.21 22.13 -26.15
N GLU A 114 -5.32 22.48 -25.46
CA GLU A 114 -6.71 22.26 -25.88
C GLU A 114 -7.00 22.80 -27.29
N ASN A 115 -6.09 23.60 -27.86
CA ASN A 115 -6.17 24.15 -29.20
C ASN A 115 -5.75 23.17 -30.32
N ASP A 116 -4.96 22.12 -30.05
CA ASP A 116 -4.54 21.13 -31.08
C ASP A 116 -5.67 20.14 -31.43
N VAL A 117 -6.55 19.81 -30.48
CA VAL A 117 -7.67 18.88 -30.72
C VAL A 117 -8.71 19.48 -31.67
N ARG A 118 -8.93 20.81 -31.62
CA ARG A 118 -9.88 21.50 -32.54
C ARG A 118 -9.35 21.72 -33.94
N SER A 119 -8.03 21.71 -34.12
CA SER A 119 -7.34 21.86 -35.41
C SER A 119 -7.45 20.60 -36.29
N ARG A 120 -7.50 19.41 -35.67
CA ARG A 120 -7.51 18.11 -36.38
C ARG A 120 -8.89 17.61 -36.82
N LEU A 121 -9.95 18.39 -36.57
CA LEU A 121 -11.35 18.04 -36.89
C LEU A 121 -11.98 18.97 -37.95
N ARG A 122 -11.18 19.66 -38.77
CA ARG A 122 -11.66 20.36 -39.98
C ARG A 122 -11.02 19.81 -41.25
#